data_AF-A0A250FY36-F1
#
_entry.id   AF-A0A250FY36-F1
#
_cell.length_a   1.000
_cell.length_b   1.000
_cell.length_c   1.000
_cell.angle_alpha   90.00
_cell.angle_beta   90.00
_cell.angle_gamma   90.00
#
_symmetry.space_group_name_H-M   'P 1'
#
loop_
_entity.id
_entity.type
_entity.pdbx_description
1 polymer ?
#
loop_
_entity_poly.entity_id
_entity_poly.type
_entity_poly.pdbx_seq_one_letter_code
_entity_poly.pdbx_strand_id
1 'polypeptide(L)'
;MICKLCKTQEADKKNTHYLTDSIIRGALNFDGSNEREKGFYFDMSNSTLSIEYNFQRNAPVDKLEERLGRNITDEEIEKAKAIPFSVDNTFCSSCEKHFTGIEEDFITKILPKFREVNLTDFNEIVLEDVKTIRLFFYLQVWRTAVCCDGFKITEICNKTLRNIILNYKSLNIDNINQYPLSITYLQTLGGKEAYTGNFVGYTNDSNPNLIMMNDFIIQFYETSIDDTTFFDFCNLNNRETYKKYINYKENKFIFNIFQNEKRLQFWENLHLKYKGIPLISEMKKVFISLYVEIHKKMPPRELLDKFIKEITSMKDFNALQYSRETIIKKIQDFFARIEK
;
A
#
# COMPACT_ATOMS: atom_id res chain seq x y z
N MET A 1 13.14 20.20 -15.90
CA MET A 1 13.69 19.68 -14.61
C MET A 1 14.81 18.69 -14.93
N ILE A 2 15.78 18.46 -14.04
CA ILE A 2 16.87 17.49 -14.26
C ILE A 2 16.43 16.09 -13.78
N CYS A 3 16.77 15.05 -14.54
CA CYS A 3 16.47 13.65 -14.21
C CYS A 3 17.03 13.26 -12.84
N LYS A 4 16.16 12.72 -11.96
CA LYS A 4 16.52 12.32 -10.60
C LYS A 4 17.50 11.14 -10.55
N LEU A 5 17.47 10.24 -11.54
CA LEU A 5 18.41 9.12 -11.64
C LEU A 5 19.79 9.57 -12.13
N CYS A 6 19.97 10.05 -13.37
CA CYS A 6 21.31 10.36 -13.86
C CYS A 6 21.86 11.70 -13.35
N LYS A 7 21.00 12.66 -13.00
CA LYS A 7 21.36 14.04 -12.61
C LYS A 7 22.11 14.84 -13.70
N THR A 8 22.08 14.40 -14.96
CA THR A 8 22.80 15.03 -16.07
C THR A 8 21.90 15.46 -17.23
N GLN A 9 20.85 14.70 -17.53
CA GLN A 9 19.93 14.99 -18.63
C GLN A 9 18.65 15.65 -18.13
N GLU A 10 17.97 16.36 -19.02
CA GLU A 10 16.61 16.83 -18.78
C GLU A 10 15.66 15.64 -18.57
N ALA A 11 14.76 15.78 -17.61
CA ALA A 11 13.69 14.83 -17.37
C ALA A 11 12.56 15.06 -18.36
N ASP A 12 12.57 14.28 -19.44
CA ASP A 12 11.63 14.36 -20.57
C ASP A 12 10.53 13.29 -20.52
N LYS A 13 10.67 12.28 -19.64
CA LYS A 13 9.77 11.14 -19.62
C LYS A 13 8.49 11.47 -18.85
N LYS A 14 7.35 11.28 -19.52
CA LYS A 14 6.01 11.31 -18.92
C LYS A 14 5.49 9.90 -18.63
N ASN A 15 4.57 9.81 -17.68
CA ASN A 15 3.88 8.59 -17.25
C ASN A 15 4.85 7.49 -16.80
N THR A 16 5.87 7.87 -16.02
CA THR A 16 6.79 6.90 -15.42
C THR A 16 6.14 6.35 -14.16
N HIS A 17 5.91 5.04 -14.10
CA HIS A 17 5.36 4.43 -12.89
C HIS A 17 6.48 4.24 -11.85
N TYR A 18 6.28 4.72 -10.63
CA TYR A 18 7.26 4.58 -9.55
C TYR A 18 7.12 3.25 -8.78
N LEU A 19 5.97 2.60 -8.89
CA LEU A 19 5.79 1.17 -8.59
C LEU A 19 5.56 0.41 -9.90
N THR A 20 6.14 -0.79 -10.05
CA THR A 20 6.04 -1.56 -11.30
C THR A 20 4.59 -1.88 -11.65
N ASP A 21 4.13 -1.29 -12.75
CA ASP A 21 2.74 -1.35 -13.24
C ASP A 21 2.25 -2.79 -13.43
N SER A 22 3.04 -3.69 -14.02
CA SER A 22 2.64 -5.10 -14.25
C SER A 22 2.32 -5.88 -12.96
N ILE A 23 2.80 -5.43 -11.80
CA ILE A 23 2.52 -6.05 -10.51
C ILE A 23 1.31 -5.39 -9.85
N ILE A 24 1.28 -4.06 -9.80
CA ILE A 24 0.22 -3.32 -9.11
C ILE A 24 -1.11 -3.34 -9.87
N ARG A 25 -1.08 -3.43 -11.21
CA ARG A 25 -2.25 -3.31 -12.08
C ARG A 25 -3.40 -4.26 -11.72
N GLY A 26 -3.10 -5.49 -11.29
CA GLY A 26 -4.12 -6.45 -10.86
C GLY A 26 -4.92 -6.03 -9.62
N ALA A 27 -4.31 -5.24 -8.73
CA ALA A 27 -5.03 -4.60 -7.61
C ALA A 27 -5.78 -3.34 -8.08
N LEU A 28 -5.23 -2.64 -9.07
CA LEU A 28 -5.76 -1.38 -9.57
C LEU A 28 -6.88 -1.53 -10.62
N ASN A 29 -7.32 -2.74 -10.99
CA ASN A 29 -8.35 -3.00 -12.00
C ASN A 29 -9.58 -3.70 -11.39
N PHE A 30 -10.79 -3.44 -11.91
CA PHE A 30 -12.07 -3.93 -11.34
C PHE A 30 -12.22 -5.45 -11.46
N ASP A 31 -11.68 -6.03 -12.52
CA ASP A 31 -11.70 -7.45 -12.84
C ASP A 31 -10.34 -8.13 -12.55
N GLY A 32 -9.39 -7.37 -12.00
CA GLY A 32 -8.00 -7.76 -11.83
C GLY A 32 -7.28 -8.12 -13.14
N SER A 33 -7.82 -7.66 -14.28
CA SER A 33 -7.20 -7.87 -15.58
C SER A 33 -5.89 -7.11 -15.72
N ASN A 34 -5.12 -7.48 -16.74
CA ASN A 34 -3.96 -6.71 -17.18
C ASN A 34 -4.33 -5.62 -18.19
N GLU A 35 -5.62 -5.41 -18.51
CA GLU A 35 -6.04 -4.31 -19.40
C GLU A 35 -6.01 -3.00 -18.64
N ARG A 36 -5.54 -1.90 -19.26
CA ARG A 36 -5.39 -0.63 -18.55
C ARG A 36 -6.76 0.00 -18.20
N GLU A 37 -6.77 0.86 -17.18
CA GLU A 37 -7.77 1.92 -16.90
C GLU A 37 -9.08 1.50 -16.20
N LYS A 38 -9.14 0.36 -15.48
CA LYS A 38 -10.40 -0.17 -14.97
C LYS A 38 -10.52 -0.37 -13.45
N GLY A 39 -9.76 0.22 -12.52
CA GLY A 39 -10.06 -0.07 -11.09
C GLY A 39 -9.60 0.89 -10.00
N PHE A 40 -9.35 0.33 -8.81
CA PHE A 40 -9.42 1.03 -7.53
C PHE A 40 -8.08 1.05 -6.79
N TYR A 41 -7.80 2.10 -6.03
CA TYR A 41 -6.79 2.01 -4.96
C TYR A 41 -7.11 2.92 -3.80
N PHE A 42 -6.62 2.49 -2.64
CA PHE A 42 -6.77 3.22 -1.40
C PHE A 42 -5.43 3.88 -1.10
N ASP A 43 -5.42 5.22 -1.04
CA ASP A 43 -4.29 5.88 -0.40
C ASP A 43 -4.41 5.65 1.11
N MET A 44 -3.36 5.04 1.69
CA MET A 44 -3.20 4.87 3.12
C MET A 44 -2.15 5.83 3.70
N SER A 45 -1.83 6.90 2.98
CA SER A 45 -1.03 7.99 3.54
C SER A 45 -1.64 8.47 4.86
N ASN A 46 -0.80 8.54 5.91
CA ASN A 46 -1.20 9.01 7.24
C ASN A 46 -1.51 10.53 7.26
N SER A 47 -1.52 11.21 6.10
CA SER A 47 -1.77 12.64 5.99
C SER A 47 -3.24 13.02 6.12
N THR A 48 -4.18 12.09 5.93
CA THR A 48 -5.61 12.33 6.09
C THR A 48 -6.29 11.20 6.88
N LEU A 49 -7.17 11.58 7.82
CA LEU A 49 -7.96 10.64 8.65
C LEU A 49 -9.04 9.91 7.82
N SER A 50 -9.41 10.48 6.67
CA SER A 50 -10.31 9.90 5.69
C SER A 50 -9.56 9.03 4.70
N ILE A 51 -10.18 7.93 4.25
CA ILE A 51 -9.72 7.19 3.07
C ILE A 51 -9.87 8.13 1.88
N GLU A 52 -8.77 8.66 1.34
CA GLU A 52 -8.81 9.29 0.02
C GLU A 52 -9.03 8.18 -1.00
N TYR A 53 -10.26 8.16 -1.50
CA TYR A 53 -10.70 7.23 -2.51
C TYR A 53 -10.17 7.68 -3.86
N ASN A 54 -9.33 6.87 -4.48
CA ASN A 54 -8.86 7.12 -5.83
C ASN A 54 -9.29 5.96 -6.73
N PHE A 55 -9.84 6.31 -7.88
CA PHE A 55 -10.27 5.37 -8.91
C PHE A 55 -9.58 5.72 -10.23
N GLN A 56 -9.50 4.76 -11.15
CA GLN A 56 -8.93 5.00 -12.47
C GLN A 56 -9.96 5.62 -13.41
N ARG A 57 -9.45 6.35 -14.42
CA ARG A 57 -10.20 7.20 -15.35
C ARG A 57 -11.45 6.58 -16.01
N ASN A 58 -11.49 5.26 -16.24
CA ASN A 58 -12.64 4.57 -16.85
C ASN A 58 -13.39 3.62 -15.88
N ALA A 59 -13.22 3.80 -14.57
CA ALA A 59 -14.03 3.09 -13.60
C ALA A 59 -15.52 3.50 -13.76
N PRO A 60 -16.47 2.55 -13.91
CA PRO A 60 -17.88 2.90 -14.12
C PRO A 60 -18.45 3.57 -12.87
N VAL A 61 -18.91 4.83 -12.98
CA VAL A 61 -19.46 5.62 -11.87
C VAL A 61 -20.58 4.88 -11.15
N ASP A 62 -21.47 4.23 -11.88
CA ASP A 62 -22.58 3.48 -11.28
C ASP A 62 -22.09 2.33 -10.38
N LYS A 63 -21.00 1.64 -10.76
CA LYS A 63 -20.39 0.58 -9.93
C LYS A 63 -19.56 1.14 -8.77
N LEU A 64 -19.05 2.36 -8.94
CA LEU A 64 -18.33 3.09 -7.89
C LEU A 64 -19.31 3.48 -6.77
N GLU A 65 -20.44 4.07 -7.13
CA GLU A 65 -21.49 4.47 -6.18
C GLU A 65 -22.13 3.28 -5.48
N GLU A 66 -22.35 2.15 -6.19
CA GLU A 66 -22.85 0.90 -5.61
C GLU A 66 -21.91 0.33 -4.53
N ARG A 67 -20.59 0.32 -4.77
CA ARG A 67 -19.61 -0.16 -3.77
C ARG A 67 -19.39 0.83 -2.62
N LEU A 68 -19.44 2.13 -2.91
CA LEU A 68 -19.23 3.17 -1.91
C LEU A 68 -20.48 3.45 -1.07
N GLY A 69 -21.67 3.10 -1.56
CA GLY A 69 -22.94 3.43 -0.92
C GLY A 69 -23.22 4.93 -0.84
N ARG A 70 -22.53 5.74 -1.65
CA ARG A 70 -22.67 7.20 -1.75
C ARG A 70 -22.31 7.69 -3.14
N ASN A 71 -22.79 8.89 -3.48
CA ASN A 71 -22.39 9.57 -4.70
C ASN A 71 -20.94 10.07 -4.59
N ILE A 72 -20.26 10.11 -5.73
CA ILE A 72 -18.88 10.60 -5.85
C ILE A 72 -18.92 12.11 -6.15
N THR A 73 -18.00 12.88 -5.58
CA THR A 73 -17.91 14.33 -5.87
C THR A 73 -17.11 14.60 -7.15
N ASP A 74 -17.35 15.73 -7.80
CA ASP A 74 -16.59 16.15 -8.99
C ASP A 74 -15.08 16.29 -8.71
N GLU A 75 -14.70 16.69 -7.50
CA GLU A 75 -13.29 16.74 -7.07
C GLU A 75 -12.64 15.36 -7.02
N GLU A 76 -13.38 14.34 -6.55
CA GLU A 76 -12.92 12.95 -6.55
C GLU A 76 -12.77 12.40 -7.98
N ILE A 77 -13.68 12.80 -8.89
CA ILE A 77 -13.61 12.47 -10.33
C ILE A 77 -12.40 13.11 -11.00
N GLU A 78 -12.09 14.38 -10.72
CA GLU A 78 -10.91 15.03 -11.28
C GLU A 78 -9.60 14.43 -10.73
N LYS A 79 -9.52 14.10 -9.43
CA LYS A 79 -8.38 13.40 -8.84
C LYS A 79 -8.16 12.01 -9.48
N ALA A 80 -9.25 11.30 -9.77
CA ALA A 80 -9.23 9.99 -10.42
C ALA A 80 -8.72 9.99 -11.87
N LYS A 81 -8.63 11.15 -12.53
CA LYS A 81 -8.02 11.26 -13.86
C LYS A 81 -6.50 11.16 -13.84
N ALA A 82 -5.86 11.33 -12.68
CA ALA A 82 -4.43 11.12 -12.53
C ALA A 82 -4.08 9.63 -12.66
N ILE A 83 -3.03 9.30 -13.42
CA ILE A 83 -2.57 7.92 -13.54
C ILE A 83 -1.91 7.53 -12.21
N PRO A 84 -2.42 6.51 -11.51
CA PRO A 84 -1.96 6.19 -10.18
C PRO A 84 -0.53 5.68 -10.20
N PHE A 85 0.21 6.01 -9.14
CA PHE A 85 1.59 5.62 -8.96
C PHE A 85 2.52 6.01 -10.12
N SER A 86 2.21 7.12 -10.81
CA SER A 86 3.00 7.62 -11.93
C SER A 86 3.45 9.08 -11.73
N VAL A 87 4.54 9.46 -12.38
CA VAL A 87 5.07 10.82 -12.39
C VAL A 87 5.46 11.26 -13.79
N ASP A 88 5.33 12.57 -14.02
CA ASP A 88 5.77 13.24 -15.24
C ASP A 88 7.07 14.00 -15.00
N ASN A 89 7.94 14.02 -16.00
CA ASN A 89 9.15 14.84 -16.07
C ASN A 89 10.05 14.71 -14.82
N THR A 90 10.10 13.51 -14.23
CA THR A 90 10.96 13.18 -13.07
C THR A 90 12.23 12.44 -13.51
N PHE A 91 12.11 11.61 -14.54
CA PHE A 91 13.19 10.81 -15.12
C PHE A 91 13.37 11.14 -16.60
N CYS A 92 14.54 10.79 -17.15
CA CYS A 92 14.77 10.89 -18.59
C CYS A 92 14.52 9.56 -19.29
N SER A 93 14.22 9.62 -20.59
CA SER A 93 13.97 8.46 -21.45
C SER A 93 15.12 7.44 -21.46
N SER A 94 16.37 7.89 -21.25
CA SER A 94 17.53 6.99 -21.13
C SER A 94 17.55 6.22 -19.80
N CYS A 95 17.20 6.89 -18.71
CA CYS A 95 17.13 6.28 -17.38
C CYS A 95 15.95 5.32 -17.26
N GLU A 96 14.83 5.59 -17.93
CA GLU A 96 13.67 4.70 -17.96
C GLU A 96 14.03 3.29 -18.44
N LYS A 97 14.94 3.18 -19.43
CA LYS A 97 15.43 1.89 -19.95
C LYS A 97 16.15 1.06 -18.88
N HIS A 98 16.73 1.69 -17.85
CA HIS A 98 17.34 0.98 -16.74
C HIS A 98 16.26 0.32 -15.87
N PHE A 99 15.15 1.04 -15.61
CA PHE A 99 14.02 0.51 -14.86
C PHE A 99 13.39 -0.66 -15.60
N THR A 100 13.10 -0.49 -16.89
CA THR A 100 12.54 -1.55 -17.74
C THR A 100 13.39 -2.81 -17.71
N GLY A 101 14.72 -2.71 -17.83
CA GLY A 101 15.59 -3.88 -17.79
C GLY A 101 15.56 -4.62 -16.44
N ILE A 102 15.55 -3.89 -15.31
CA ILE A 102 15.44 -4.49 -13.98
C ILE A 102 14.07 -5.15 -13.78
N GLU A 103 12.99 -4.50 -14.22
CA GLU A 103 11.63 -5.01 -14.11
C GLU A 103 11.41 -6.24 -14.98
N GLU A 104 11.87 -6.23 -16.24
CA GLU A 104 11.77 -7.36 -17.17
C GLU A 104 12.48 -8.60 -16.63
N ASP A 105 13.68 -8.44 -16.07
CA ASP A 105 14.43 -9.55 -15.46
C ASP A 105 13.63 -10.19 -14.32
N PHE A 106 13.03 -9.39 -13.43
CA PHE A 106 12.21 -9.92 -12.34
C PHE A 106 10.92 -10.57 -12.85
N ILE A 107 10.19 -9.91 -13.75
CA ILE A 107 8.91 -10.38 -14.30
C ILE A 107 9.08 -11.70 -15.04
N THR A 108 10.20 -11.89 -15.76
CA THR A 108 10.43 -13.09 -16.57
C THR A 108 11.05 -14.24 -15.78
N LYS A 109 11.97 -13.96 -14.84
CA LYS A 109 12.75 -15.00 -14.15
C LYS A 109 12.23 -15.34 -12.76
N ILE A 110 11.63 -14.37 -12.06
CA ILE A 110 11.28 -14.50 -10.64
C ILE A 110 9.78 -14.60 -10.44
N LEU A 111 9.00 -13.67 -11.01
CA LEU A 111 7.55 -13.60 -10.82
C LEU A 111 6.78 -14.90 -11.16
N PRO A 112 7.14 -15.68 -12.21
CA PRO A 112 6.44 -16.93 -12.55
C PRO A 112 6.61 -18.03 -11.49
N LYS A 113 7.55 -17.87 -10.55
CA LYS A 113 7.71 -18.78 -9.40
C LYS A 113 6.66 -18.54 -8.31
N PHE A 114 5.86 -17.48 -8.46
CA PHE A 114 4.85 -17.05 -7.50
C PHE A 114 3.45 -17.04 -8.14
N ARG A 115 3.27 -16.21 -9.17
CA ARG A 115 2.03 -16.16 -9.96
C ARG A 115 2.08 -17.33 -10.93
N GLU A 116 1.02 -18.14 -10.99
CA GLU A 116 0.90 -19.38 -11.80
C GLU A 116 1.36 -20.69 -11.11
N VAL A 117 1.79 -20.62 -9.85
CA VAL A 117 2.12 -21.81 -9.05
C VAL A 117 1.20 -21.89 -7.84
N ASN A 118 0.69 -23.09 -7.54
CA ASN A 118 0.03 -23.30 -6.27
C ASN A 118 1.08 -23.46 -5.16
N LEU A 119 1.16 -22.48 -4.28
CA LEU A 119 2.05 -22.45 -3.13
C LEU A 119 1.36 -22.90 -1.83
N THR A 120 0.22 -23.60 -1.92
CA THR A 120 -0.43 -24.21 -0.75
C THR A 120 0.59 -25.03 0.04
N ASP A 121 0.58 -24.88 1.37
CA ASP A 121 1.48 -25.52 2.33
C ASP A 121 2.96 -25.04 2.32
N PHE A 122 3.34 -24.15 1.40
CA PHE A 122 4.66 -23.51 1.46
C PHE A 122 4.62 -22.27 2.35
N ASN A 123 5.39 -22.28 3.43
CA ASN A 123 5.56 -21.10 4.28
C ASN A 123 6.69 -20.18 3.78
N GLU A 124 7.56 -20.68 2.91
CA GLU A 124 8.69 -19.93 2.36
C GLU A 124 9.12 -20.42 0.98
N ILE A 125 9.74 -19.53 0.22
CA ILE A 125 10.45 -19.85 -1.03
C ILE A 125 11.87 -19.32 -0.92
N VAL A 126 12.84 -20.14 -1.30
CA VAL A 126 14.27 -19.79 -1.30
C VAL A 126 14.78 -19.75 -2.73
N LEU A 127 15.29 -18.60 -3.18
CA LEU A 127 15.78 -18.40 -4.54
C LEU A 127 17.26 -18.00 -4.56
N GLU A 128 18.02 -18.50 -5.54
CA GLU A 128 19.45 -18.22 -5.66
C GLU A 128 19.77 -16.95 -6.45
N ASP A 129 18.83 -16.44 -7.25
CA ASP A 129 19.02 -15.21 -8.04
C ASP A 129 18.80 -13.94 -7.19
N VAL A 130 19.65 -13.78 -6.17
CA VAL A 130 19.59 -12.68 -5.20
C VAL A 130 19.74 -11.32 -5.88
N LYS A 131 20.57 -11.23 -6.93
CA LYS A 131 20.84 -9.97 -7.64
C LYS A 131 19.57 -9.44 -8.30
N THR A 132 18.87 -10.26 -9.09
CA THR A 132 17.64 -9.85 -9.76
C THR A 132 16.58 -9.42 -8.74
N ILE A 133 16.42 -10.20 -7.66
CA ILE A 133 15.45 -9.94 -6.60
C ILE A 133 15.72 -8.60 -5.90
N ARG A 134 16.96 -8.38 -5.43
CA ARG A 134 17.31 -7.15 -4.72
C ARG A 134 17.19 -5.92 -5.60
N LEU A 135 17.67 -5.99 -6.85
CA LEU A 135 17.57 -4.86 -7.79
C LEU A 135 16.12 -4.46 -8.00
N PHE A 136 15.23 -5.43 -8.18
CA PHE A 136 13.80 -5.16 -8.35
C PHE A 136 13.19 -4.46 -7.14
N PHE A 137 13.38 -4.98 -5.93
CA PHE A 137 12.77 -4.40 -4.74
C PHE A 137 13.41 -3.06 -4.32
N TYR A 138 14.72 -2.91 -4.48
CA TYR A 138 15.39 -1.62 -4.28
C TYR A 138 14.92 -0.55 -5.26
N LEU A 139 14.63 -0.93 -6.50
CA LEU A 139 14.03 -0.02 -7.47
C LEU A 139 12.67 0.51 -6.97
N GLN A 140 11.83 -0.36 -6.40
CA GLN A 140 10.54 0.06 -5.83
C GLN A 140 10.72 1.03 -4.65
N VAL A 141 11.62 0.69 -3.72
CA VAL A 141 11.93 1.53 -2.56
C VAL A 141 12.45 2.90 -2.99
N TRP A 142 13.45 2.92 -3.88
CA TRP A 142 14.09 4.15 -4.30
C TRP A 142 13.16 5.05 -5.11
N ARG A 143 12.41 4.51 -6.08
CA ARG A 143 11.46 5.31 -6.86
C ARG A 143 10.36 5.87 -5.97
N THR A 144 9.83 5.08 -5.03
CA THR A 144 8.83 5.56 -4.07
C THR A 144 9.39 6.73 -3.24
N ALA A 145 10.61 6.61 -2.71
CA ALA A 145 11.24 7.70 -1.95
C ALA A 145 11.53 8.98 -2.74
N VAL A 146 11.77 8.87 -4.04
CA VAL A 146 12.04 10.02 -4.91
C VAL A 146 10.77 10.69 -5.42
N CYS A 147 9.70 9.91 -5.59
CA CYS A 147 8.44 10.37 -6.19
C CYS A 147 7.37 10.73 -5.15
N CYS A 148 7.52 10.29 -3.90
CA CYS A 148 6.52 10.46 -2.86
C CYS A 148 7.10 11.14 -1.62
N ASP A 149 6.64 12.35 -1.29
CA ASP A 149 7.14 13.13 -0.14
C ASP A 149 6.87 12.46 1.23
N GLY A 150 5.86 11.58 1.29
CA GLY A 150 5.49 10.84 2.50
C GLY A 150 6.44 9.69 2.85
N PHE A 151 7.10 9.10 1.85
CA PHE A 151 7.99 7.95 2.03
C PHE A 151 9.44 8.42 2.13
N LYS A 152 10.03 8.33 3.33
CA LYS A 152 11.33 8.94 3.63
C LYS A 152 12.40 7.90 3.87
N ILE A 153 13.48 8.02 3.12
CA ILE A 153 14.76 7.34 3.39
C ILE A 153 15.86 8.36 3.63
N THR A 154 16.92 7.99 4.34
CA THR A 154 18.07 8.87 4.55
C THR A 154 18.75 9.25 3.24
N GLU A 155 19.39 10.41 3.20
CA GLU A 155 20.09 10.89 2.00
C GLU A 155 21.21 9.92 1.57
N ILE A 156 21.88 9.29 2.54
CA ILE A 156 22.91 8.27 2.30
C ILE A 156 22.27 7.07 1.60
N CYS A 157 21.17 6.53 2.15
CA CYS A 157 20.45 5.42 1.54
C CYS A 157 19.97 5.75 0.12
N ASN A 158 19.38 6.94 -0.07
CA ASN A 158 18.94 7.40 -1.40
C ASN A 158 20.09 7.44 -2.42
N LYS A 159 21.24 8.00 -2.04
CA LYS A 159 22.44 8.03 -2.91
C LYS A 159 22.95 6.62 -3.22
N THR A 160 22.97 5.74 -2.24
CA THR A 160 23.42 4.35 -2.41
C THR A 160 22.50 3.59 -3.37
N LEU A 161 21.18 3.58 -3.12
CA LEU A 161 20.22 2.90 -3.99
C LEU A 161 20.23 3.48 -5.41
N ARG A 162 20.30 4.80 -5.55
CA ARG A 162 20.47 5.47 -6.85
C ARG A 162 21.69 4.93 -7.61
N ASN A 163 22.84 4.83 -6.95
CA ASN A 163 24.07 4.36 -7.56
C ASN A 163 24.00 2.88 -7.93
N ILE A 164 23.33 2.06 -7.11
CA ILE A 164 23.05 0.66 -7.41
C ILE A 164 22.21 0.54 -8.69
N ILE A 165 21.09 1.27 -8.77
CA ILE A 165 20.16 1.23 -9.90
C ILE A 165 20.82 1.75 -11.17
N LEU A 166 21.61 2.84 -11.09
CA LEU A 166 22.27 3.41 -12.26
C LEU A 166 23.35 2.49 -12.84
N ASN A 167 24.05 1.71 -12.00
CA ASN A 167 25.20 0.90 -12.40
C ASN A 167 24.95 -0.61 -12.32
N TYR A 168 23.69 -1.06 -12.21
CA TYR A 168 23.34 -2.44 -11.86
C TYR A 168 24.00 -3.54 -12.72
N LYS A 169 24.29 -3.22 -13.99
CA LYS A 169 24.93 -4.16 -14.93
C LYS A 169 26.37 -4.51 -14.53
N SER A 170 27.13 -3.56 -14.00
CA SER A 170 28.53 -3.75 -13.63
C SER A 170 28.74 -4.18 -12.18
N LEU A 171 27.72 -4.04 -11.32
CA LEU A 171 27.81 -4.39 -9.90
C LEU A 171 27.71 -5.90 -9.66
N ASN A 172 28.46 -6.39 -8.68
CA ASN A 172 28.34 -7.75 -8.16
C ASN A 172 27.33 -7.79 -6.98
N ILE A 173 27.06 -8.98 -6.44
CA ILE A 173 26.09 -9.14 -5.35
C ILE A 173 26.52 -8.44 -4.05
N ASP A 174 27.82 -8.43 -3.74
CA ASP A 174 28.37 -7.79 -2.54
C ASP A 174 28.20 -6.26 -2.55
N ASN A 175 28.09 -5.67 -3.74
CA ASN A 175 27.75 -4.26 -3.88
C ASN A 175 26.26 -3.97 -3.64
N ILE A 176 25.38 -4.98 -3.69
CA ILE A 176 23.93 -4.84 -3.70
C ILE A 176 23.32 -5.28 -2.35
N ASN A 177 23.87 -6.28 -1.68
CA ASN A 177 23.29 -6.85 -0.45
C ASN A 177 23.54 -6.02 0.84
N GLN A 178 23.64 -4.69 0.70
CA GLN A 178 24.03 -3.76 1.77
C GLN A 178 22.93 -3.40 2.78
N TYR A 179 21.66 -3.52 2.42
CA TYR A 179 20.54 -3.18 3.29
C TYR A 179 19.67 -4.41 3.58
N PRO A 180 19.23 -4.62 4.84
CA PRO A 180 18.31 -5.70 5.13
C PRO A 180 16.96 -5.52 4.42
N LEU A 181 16.42 -6.62 3.91
CA LEU A 181 15.19 -6.63 3.15
C LEU A 181 14.35 -7.86 3.51
N SER A 182 13.09 -7.66 3.89
CA SER A 182 12.13 -8.75 4.06
C SER A 182 10.99 -8.60 3.07
N ILE A 183 10.71 -9.66 2.31
CA ILE A 183 9.64 -9.69 1.32
C ILE A 183 8.65 -10.77 1.72
N THR A 184 7.40 -10.36 1.87
CA THR A 184 6.27 -11.28 2.04
C THR A 184 5.47 -11.33 0.75
N TYR A 185 5.30 -12.54 0.19
CA TYR A 185 4.40 -12.78 -0.92
C TYR A 185 3.03 -13.19 -0.39
N LEU A 186 1.97 -12.58 -0.92
CA LEU A 186 0.59 -12.82 -0.55
C LEU A 186 -0.07 -13.72 -1.60
N GLN A 187 -0.12 -15.02 -1.35
CA GLN A 187 -0.74 -15.95 -2.27
C GLN A 187 -2.21 -15.59 -2.47
N THR A 188 -2.55 -15.30 -3.73
CA THR A 188 -3.88 -14.84 -4.10
C THR A 188 -4.55 -15.92 -4.95
N LEU A 189 -5.49 -16.66 -4.33
CA LEU A 189 -6.29 -17.69 -4.98
C LEU A 189 -7.66 -17.12 -5.38
N GLY A 190 -8.26 -17.63 -6.46
CA GLY A 190 -9.57 -17.15 -6.96
C GLY A 190 -9.51 -16.40 -8.30
N GLY A 191 -8.42 -16.54 -9.06
CA GLY A 191 -8.29 -15.93 -10.38
C GLY A 191 -7.92 -14.44 -10.33
N LYS A 192 -8.06 -13.75 -11.47
CA LYS A 192 -7.65 -12.35 -11.63
C LYS A 192 -8.39 -11.41 -10.67
N GLU A 193 -9.69 -11.59 -10.50
CA GLU A 193 -10.52 -10.78 -9.61
C GLU A 193 -10.05 -10.78 -8.15
N ALA A 194 -9.42 -11.86 -7.69
CA ALA A 194 -8.93 -11.95 -6.31
C ALA A 194 -7.77 -10.99 -5.99
N TYR A 195 -7.03 -10.54 -7.02
CA TYR A 195 -5.96 -9.55 -6.86
C TYR A 195 -6.50 -8.16 -6.55
N THR A 196 -7.75 -7.87 -6.90
CA THR A 196 -8.42 -6.59 -6.59
C THR A 196 -8.64 -6.37 -5.09
N GLY A 197 -8.60 -7.45 -4.30
CA GLY A 197 -8.67 -7.40 -2.84
C GLY A 197 -7.33 -7.06 -2.15
N ASN A 198 -6.23 -6.95 -2.90
CA ASN A 198 -4.94 -6.56 -2.37
C ASN A 198 -4.74 -5.04 -2.45
N PHE A 199 -3.80 -4.52 -1.67
CA PHE A 199 -3.54 -3.08 -1.59
C PHE A 199 -2.24 -2.69 -2.28
N VAL A 200 -2.21 -1.43 -2.73
CA VAL A 200 -1.02 -0.75 -3.25
C VAL A 200 -0.85 0.54 -2.48
N GLY A 201 0.34 0.78 -1.92
CA GLY A 201 0.62 1.96 -1.12
C GLY A 201 1.88 1.78 -0.27
N TYR A 202 2.10 2.67 0.67
CA TYR A 202 3.23 2.61 1.59
C TYR A 202 2.83 3.18 2.95
N THR A 203 3.64 2.92 3.97
CA THR A 203 3.53 3.61 5.26
C THR A 203 4.65 4.62 5.42
N ASN A 204 4.46 5.57 6.32
CA ASN A 204 5.47 6.60 6.63
C ASN A 204 6.35 6.20 7.83
N ASP A 205 6.44 4.90 8.13
CA ASP A 205 7.25 4.36 9.24
C ASP A 205 8.72 4.34 8.81
N SER A 206 9.62 4.77 9.70
CA SER A 206 11.05 4.92 9.36
C SER A 206 11.90 3.67 9.58
N ASN A 207 11.37 2.62 10.25
CA ASN A 207 12.09 1.36 10.43
C ASN A 207 11.16 0.19 10.83
N PRO A 208 10.77 -0.72 9.90
CA PRO A 208 11.07 -0.69 8.48
C PRO A 208 10.23 0.35 7.73
N ASN A 209 10.74 0.77 6.58
CA ASN A 209 9.93 1.38 5.53
C ASN A 209 9.08 0.29 4.87
N LEU A 210 7.76 0.45 4.85
CA LEU A 210 6.82 -0.54 4.33
C LEU A 210 6.22 -0.10 2.99
N ILE A 211 6.28 -0.96 1.98
CA ILE A 211 5.55 -0.79 0.71
C ILE A 211 4.66 -2.00 0.49
N MET A 212 3.38 -1.76 0.26
CA MET A 212 2.40 -2.74 -0.21
C MET A 212 2.29 -2.60 -1.72
N MET A 213 2.57 -3.68 -2.44
CA MET A 213 2.64 -3.70 -3.89
C MET A 213 1.85 -4.89 -4.42
N ASN A 214 0.52 -4.80 -4.27
CA ASN A 214 -0.43 -5.86 -4.60
C ASN A 214 -0.13 -7.14 -3.80
N ASP A 215 0.47 -8.15 -4.42
CA ASP A 215 0.79 -9.44 -3.83
C ASP A 215 2.17 -9.51 -3.20
N PHE A 216 2.91 -8.40 -3.14
CA PHE A 216 4.16 -8.29 -2.38
C PHE A 216 4.08 -7.22 -1.30
N ILE A 217 4.59 -7.54 -0.12
CA ILE A 217 4.87 -6.58 0.96
C ILE A 217 6.38 -6.48 1.13
N ILE A 218 6.90 -5.27 1.01
CA ILE A 218 8.32 -4.95 1.10
C ILE A 218 8.56 -4.28 2.45
N GLN A 219 9.42 -4.88 3.27
CA GLN A 219 9.96 -4.28 4.50
C GLN A 219 11.44 -3.97 4.27
N PHE A 220 11.77 -2.68 4.17
CA PHE A 220 13.12 -2.20 3.91
C PHE A 220 13.70 -1.52 5.15
N TYR A 221 14.91 -1.95 5.54
CA TYR A 221 15.59 -1.46 6.73
C TYR A 221 16.84 -0.67 6.33
N GLU A 222 17.00 0.55 6.84
CA GLU A 222 18.20 1.37 6.60
C GLU A 222 19.35 1.06 7.54
N THR A 223 19.10 0.24 8.57
CA THR A 223 20.01 -0.11 9.65
C THR A 223 20.54 -1.53 9.48
N SER A 224 21.56 -1.90 10.27
CA SER A 224 22.09 -3.27 10.26
C SER A 224 21.08 -4.28 10.79
N ILE A 225 21.25 -5.57 10.51
CA ILE A 225 20.36 -6.62 11.03
C ILE A 225 20.33 -6.65 12.57
N ASP A 226 21.42 -6.28 13.23
CA ASP A 226 21.52 -6.27 14.69
C ASP A 226 20.66 -5.16 15.31
N ASP A 227 20.47 -4.07 14.59
CA ASP A 227 19.63 -2.94 14.98
C ASP A 227 18.16 -3.12 14.58
N THR A 228 17.83 -4.19 13.85
CA THR A 228 16.43 -4.46 13.45
C THR A 228 15.59 -4.92 14.64
N THR A 229 14.63 -4.08 15.02
CA THR A 229 13.67 -4.38 16.07
C THR A 229 12.43 -5.09 15.50
N PHE A 230 11.72 -5.81 16.36
CA PHE A 230 10.47 -6.45 15.97
C PHE A 230 9.43 -5.41 15.58
N PHE A 231 8.93 -5.51 14.34
CA PHE A 231 7.91 -4.62 13.80
C PHE A 231 6.53 -5.30 13.84
N ASP A 232 5.67 -4.83 14.74
CA ASP A 232 4.30 -5.34 14.90
C ASP A 232 3.33 -4.61 13.94
N PHE A 233 3.09 -5.23 12.79
CA PHE A 233 2.23 -4.69 11.76
C PHE A 233 1.21 -5.74 11.28
N CYS A 234 0.04 -5.76 11.92
CA CYS A 234 -1.10 -6.59 11.51
C CYS A 234 -0.75 -8.09 11.33
N ASN A 235 0.11 -8.63 12.22
CA ASN A 235 0.64 -10.00 12.14
C ASN A 235 1.46 -10.32 10.87
N LEU A 236 1.99 -9.30 10.20
CA LEU A 236 2.96 -9.46 9.10
C LEU A 236 4.18 -10.26 9.54
N ASN A 237 4.66 -9.99 10.76
CA ASN A 237 5.82 -10.62 11.36
C ASN A 237 5.41 -11.44 12.58
N ASN A 238 6.06 -12.60 12.77
CA ASN A 238 5.98 -13.36 14.00
C ASN A 238 7.22 -13.07 14.86
N ARG A 239 7.03 -12.77 16.16
CA ARG A 239 8.11 -12.35 17.07
C ARG A 239 9.25 -13.37 17.19
N GLU A 240 8.94 -14.65 17.06
CA GLU A 240 9.91 -15.74 17.18
C GLU A 240 10.68 -15.96 15.88
N THR A 241 10.05 -15.71 14.72
CA THR A 241 10.64 -16.08 13.41
C THR A 241 10.99 -14.90 12.52
N TYR A 242 10.67 -13.65 12.87
CA TYR A 242 10.79 -12.51 11.95
C TYR A 242 12.21 -12.33 11.38
N LYS A 243 13.24 -12.51 12.22
CA LYS A 243 14.65 -12.36 11.79
C LYS A 243 15.03 -13.34 10.68
N LYS A 244 14.42 -14.53 10.62
CA LYS A 244 14.66 -15.52 9.57
C LYS A 244 14.34 -14.97 8.18
N TYR A 245 13.32 -14.12 8.09
CA TYR A 245 12.82 -13.56 6.83
C TYR A 245 13.46 -12.21 6.48
N ILE A 246 14.42 -11.73 7.28
CA ILE A 246 15.20 -10.53 6.97
C ILE A 246 16.47 -10.96 6.22
N ASN A 247 16.49 -10.70 4.92
CA ASN A 247 17.62 -11.02 4.05
C ASN A 247 18.70 -9.95 4.18
N TYR A 248 19.90 -10.33 4.62
CA TYR A 248 21.06 -9.45 4.73
C TYR A 248 22.36 -10.21 4.43
N LYS A 249 23.17 -9.69 3.50
CA LYS A 249 24.44 -10.31 3.04
C LYS A 249 24.31 -11.81 2.72
N GLU A 250 23.19 -12.18 2.13
CA GLU A 250 22.80 -13.56 1.85
C GLU A 250 23.26 -14.05 0.48
N ASN A 251 23.45 -15.36 0.36
CA ASN A 251 23.70 -16.07 -0.90
C ASN A 251 22.42 -16.60 -1.54
N LYS A 252 21.33 -16.69 -0.76
CA LYS A 252 20.00 -17.11 -1.21
C LYS A 252 18.96 -16.20 -0.57
N PHE A 253 17.97 -15.80 -1.35
CA PHE A 253 16.92 -14.91 -0.89
C PHE A 253 15.71 -15.71 -0.43
N ILE A 254 15.25 -15.45 0.79
CA ILE A 254 14.10 -16.09 1.41
C ILE A 254 12.89 -15.16 1.32
N PHE A 255 11.82 -15.65 0.71
CA PHE A 255 10.49 -15.02 0.72
C PHE A 255 9.65 -15.68 1.79
N ASN A 256 8.97 -14.87 2.60
CA ASN A 256 7.91 -15.33 3.48
C ASN A 256 6.62 -15.48 2.66
N ILE A 257 5.93 -16.61 2.74
CA ILE A 257 4.70 -16.86 1.99
C ILE A 257 3.50 -16.77 2.93
N PHE A 258 2.59 -15.86 2.62
CA PHE A 258 1.28 -15.82 3.24
C PHE A 258 0.30 -16.58 2.37
N GLN A 259 -0.20 -17.68 2.92
CA GLN A 259 -1.32 -18.42 2.37
C GLN A 259 -2.55 -17.52 2.25
N ASN A 260 -3.47 -17.88 1.36
CA ASN A 260 -4.61 -17.02 1.00
C ASN A 260 -5.47 -16.63 2.21
N GLU A 261 -5.71 -17.54 3.15
CA GLU A 261 -6.46 -17.26 4.39
C GLU A 261 -5.73 -16.22 5.25
N LYS A 262 -4.42 -16.37 5.39
CA LYS A 262 -3.57 -15.44 6.16
C LYS A 262 -3.48 -14.08 5.48
N ARG A 263 -3.47 -14.03 4.14
CA ARG A 263 -3.58 -12.80 3.35
C ARG A 263 -4.89 -12.07 3.66
N LEU A 264 -6.03 -12.78 3.63
CA LEU A 264 -7.33 -12.18 3.92
C LEU A 264 -7.38 -11.61 5.34
N GLN A 265 -6.90 -12.37 6.33
CA GLN A 265 -6.79 -11.92 7.72
C GLN A 265 -5.85 -10.71 7.87
N PHE A 266 -4.73 -10.69 7.16
CA PHE A 266 -3.81 -9.55 7.14
C PHE A 266 -4.52 -8.27 6.67
N TRP A 267 -5.25 -8.36 5.54
CA TRP A 267 -5.99 -7.22 5.01
C TRP A 267 -7.15 -6.77 5.89
N GLU A 268 -7.88 -7.71 6.50
CA GLU A 268 -8.94 -7.40 7.47
C GLU A 268 -8.38 -6.64 8.69
N ASN A 269 -7.29 -7.14 9.27
CA ASN A 269 -6.61 -6.49 10.40
C ASN A 269 -6.10 -5.10 10.03
N LEU A 270 -5.54 -4.95 8.83
CA LEU A 270 -5.06 -3.67 8.32
C LEU A 270 -6.22 -2.67 8.19
N HIS A 271 -7.31 -3.08 7.57
CA HIS A 271 -8.50 -2.24 7.39
C HIS A 271 -9.08 -1.82 8.75
N LEU A 272 -9.20 -2.77 9.69
CA LEU A 272 -9.70 -2.49 11.03
C LEU A 272 -8.78 -1.50 11.78
N LYS A 273 -7.47 -1.74 11.80
CA LYS A 273 -6.50 -0.94 12.55
C LYS A 273 -6.37 0.48 12.03
N TYR A 274 -6.25 0.64 10.71
CA TYR A 274 -5.94 1.92 10.10
C TYR A 274 -7.17 2.70 9.64
N LYS A 275 -8.32 2.04 9.43
CA LYS A 275 -9.54 2.72 8.97
C LYS A 275 -10.70 2.58 9.96
N GLY A 276 -11.00 1.37 10.42
CA GLY A 276 -12.11 1.12 11.36
C GLY A 276 -11.97 1.87 12.69
N ILE A 277 -10.84 1.70 13.39
CA ILE A 277 -10.61 2.31 14.70
C ILE A 277 -10.55 3.86 14.61
N PRO A 278 -9.81 4.48 13.67
CA PRO A 278 -9.82 5.93 13.52
C PRO A 278 -11.20 6.51 13.18
N LEU A 279 -11.97 5.83 12.32
CA LEU A 279 -13.33 6.26 11.99
C LEU A 279 -14.25 6.27 13.22
N ILE A 280 -14.21 5.21 14.04
CA ILE A 280 -14.98 5.15 15.30
C ILE A 280 -14.54 6.29 16.24
N SER A 281 -13.24 6.57 16.31
CA SER A 281 -12.71 7.67 17.13
C SER A 281 -13.23 9.03 16.65
N GLU A 282 -13.27 9.26 15.33
CA GLU A 282 -13.80 10.49 14.76
C GLU A 282 -15.30 10.63 14.98
N MET A 283 -16.08 9.56 14.76
CA MET A 283 -17.50 9.53 15.07
C MET A 283 -17.78 9.91 16.53
N LYS A 284 -16.97 9.40 17.48
CA LYS A 284 -17.09 9.78 18.90
C LYS A 284 -16.84 11.27 19.11
N LYS A 285 -15.82 11.84 18.47
CA LYS A 285 -15.51 13.28 18.58
C LYS A 285 -16.65 14.14 18.03
N VAL A 286 -17.15 13.82 16.83
CA VAL A 286 -18.25 14.55 16.20
C VAL A 286 -19.52 14.44 17.05
N PHE A 287 -19.82 13.24 17.56
CA PHE A 287 -20.97 13.02 18.45
C PHE A 287 -20.88 13.89 19.70
N ILE A 288 -19.74 13.90 20.39
CA ILE A 288 -19.53 14.71 21.59
C ILE A 288 -19.69 16.20 21.26
N SER A 289 -19.08 16.65 20.15
CA SER A 289 -19.17 18.06 19.72
C SER A 289 -20.61 18.49 19.48
N LEU A 290 -21.37 17.72 18.71
CA LEU A 290 -22.77 18.03 18.40
C LEU A 290 -23.66 17.96 19.65
N TYR A 291 -23.45 16.97 20.52
CA TYR A 291 -24.22 16.85 21.76
C TYR A 291 -24.00 18.04 22.70
N VAL A 292 -22.75 18.48 22.85
CA VAL A 292 -22.40 19.67 23.65
C VAL A 292 -22.98 20.93 23.03
N GLU A 293 -22.98 21.04 21.70
CA GLU A 293 -23.56 22.19 21.00
C GLU A 293 -25.07 22.31 21.24
N ILE A 294 -25.80 21.19 21.18
CA ILE A 294 -27.26 21.13 21.35
C ILE A 294 -27.67 21.26 22.82
N HIS A 295 -27.07 20.46 23.70
CA HIS A 295 -27.53 20.33 25.09
C HIS A 295 -26.71 21.13 26.12
N LYS A 296 -25.63 21.80 25.69
CA LYS A 296 -24.71 22.58 26.53
C LYS A 296 -24.10 21.80 27.71
N LYS A 297 -24.01 20.47 27.58
CA LYS A 297 -23.41 19.56 28.58
C LYS A 297 -22.77 18.36 27.89
N MET A 298 -21.90 17.64 28.61
CA MET A 298 -21.29 16.41 28.11
C MET A 298 -22.31 15.27 27.96
N PRO A 299 -22.21 14.43 26.92
CA PRO A 299 -23.07 13.26 26.77
C PRO A 299 -22.81 12.22 27.87
N PRO A 300 -23.86 11.55 28.39
CA PRO A 300 -23.68 10.37 29.22
C PRO A 300 -22.89 9.28 28.47
N ARG A 301 -21.97 8.61 29.15
CA ARG A 301 -21.14 7.55 28.55
C ARG A 301 -21.98 6.43 27.93
N GLU A 302 -23.05 6.03 28.61
CA GLU A 302 -23.99 5.01 28.15
C GLU A 302 -24.65 5.38 26.81
N LEU A 303 -24.92 6.66 26.59
CA LEU A 303 -25.54 7.14 25.36
C LEU A 303 -24.56 7.09 24.18
N LEU A 304 -23.31 7.49 24.42
CA LEU A 304 -22.23 7.37 23.44
C LEU A 304 -21.97 5.90 23.10
N ASP A 305 -21.89 5.03 24.09
CA ASP A 305 -21.65 3.60 23.90
C ASP A 305 -22.83 2.95 23.13
N LYS A 306 -24.07 3.36 23.40
CA LYS A 306 -25.26 2.93 22.64
C LYS A 306 -25.16 3.34 21.17
N PHE A 307 -24.79 4.58 20.87
CA PHE A 307 -24.61 5.07 19.51
C PHE A 307 -23.54 4.28 18.76
N ILE A 308 -22.37 4.08 19.37
CA ILE A 308 -21.27 3.32 18.75
C ILE A 308 -21.67 1.87 18.52
N LYS A 309 -22.35 1.24 19.48
CA LYS A 309 -22.86 -0.12 19.32
C LYS A 309 -23.86 -0.22 18.17
N GLU A 310 -24.75 0.76 18.02
CA GLU A 310 -25.74 0.76 16.93
C GLU A 310 -25.05 0.83 15.56
N ILE A 311 -24.02 1.67 15.41
CA ILE A 311 -23.28 1.80 14.15
C ILE A 311 -22.45 0.56 13.85
N THR A 312 -21.77 0.02 14.85
CA THR A 312 -20.84 -1.12 14.67
C THR A 312 -21.55 -2.48 14.60
N SER A 313 -22.80 -2.57 15.04
CA SER A 313 -23.61 -3.81 14.96
C SER A 313 -24.43 -3.94 13.68
N MET A 314 -24.39 -2.94 12.78
CA MET A 314 -24.93 -3.10 11.44
C MET A 314 -24.15 -4.20 10.74
N LYS A 315 -24.88 -5.20 10.19
CA LYS A 315 -24.33 -6.43 9.58
C LYS A 315 -23.30 -6.16 8.47
N ASP A 316 -23.23 -4.93 7.98
CA ASP A 316 -22.36 -4.46 6.90
C ASP A 316 -21.65 -3.14 7.27
N PHE A 317 -21.13 -2.99 8.51
CA PHE A 317 -20.31 -1.81 8.84
C PHE A 317 -19.08 -1.74 7.93
N ASN A 318 -19.19 -0.95 6.88
CA ASN A 318 -18.13 -0.68 5.94
C ASN A 318 -17.63 0.74 6.17
N ALA A 319 -16.39 0.86 6.67
CA ALA A 319 -15.76 2.15 6.92
C ALA A 319 -15.74 3.06 5.68
N LEU A 320 -15.82 2.47 4.48
CA LEU A 320 -15.87 3.17 3.19
C LEU A 320 -17.18 3.95 2.94
N GLN A 321 -18.28 3.62 3.65
CA GLN A 321 -19.59 4.28 3.47
C GLN A 321 -19.74 5.58 4.26
N TYR A 322 -18.79 5.89 5.15
CA TYR A 322 -18.92 6.99 6.11
C TYR A 322 -18.02 8.17 5.75
N SER A 323 -18.56 9.11 4.96
CA SER A 323 -17.99 10.47 4.86
C SER A 323 -18.30 11.27 6.13
N ARG A 324 -17.60 12.41 6.33
CA ARG A 324 -17.89 13.30 7.47
C ARG A 324 -19.34 13.77 7.48
N GLU A 325 -19.92 14.04 6.32
CA GLU A 325 -21.32 14.44 6.17
C GLU A 325 -22.28 13.31 6.54
N THR A 326 -22.00 12.08 6.08
CA THR A 326 -22.80 10.90 6.43
C THR A 326 -22.73 10.62 7.94
N ILE A 327 -21.57 10.81 8.56
CA ILE A 327 -21.39 10.69 10.03
C ILE A 327 -22.28 11.70 10.75
N ILE A 328 -22.24 12.98 10.36
CA ILE A 328 -23.06 14.03 10.96
C ILE A 328 -24.55 13.69 10.84
N LYS A 329 -25.00 13.31 9.64
CA LYS A 329 -26.40 12.92 9.40
C LYS A 329 -26.84 11.77 10.29
N LYS A 330 -26.03 10.71 10.39
CA LYS A 330 -26.33 9.55 11.26
C LYS A 330 -26.41 9.92 12.74
N ILE A 331 -25.58 10.84 13.20
CA ILE A 331 -25.62 11.36 14.58
C ILE A 331 -26.91 12.16 14.80
N GLN A 332 -27.28 13.03 13.87
CA GLN A 332 -28.52 13.82 13.94
C GLN A 332 -29.76 12.91 13.96
N ASP A 333 -29.80 11.90 13.09
CA ASP A 333 -30.88 10.90 13.07
C ASP A 333 -30.97 10.14 14.41
N PHE A 334 -29.82 9.82 15.01
CA PHE A 334 -29.78 9.18 16.33
C PHE A 334 -30.35 10.09 17.42
N PHE A 335 -29.97 11.37 17.46
CA PHE A 335 -30.52 12.36 18.40
C PHE A 335 -32.03 12.52 18.25
N ALA A 336 -32.52 12.66 17.02
CA ALA A 336 -33.95 12.79 16.74
C ALA A 336 -34.79 11.59 17.21
N ARG A 337 -34.19 10.39 17.34
CA ARG A 337 -34.87 9.19 17.83
C ARG A 337 -34.86 9.04 19.35
N ILE A 338 -33.84 9.54 20.03
CA ILE A 338 -33.74 9.46 21.50
C ILE A 338 -34.47 10.62 22.21
N GLU A 339 -34.78 11.69 21.47
CA GLU A 339 -35.57 12.84 21.94
C GLU A 339 -37.07 12.66 21.74
N LYS A 340 -37.50 11.59 21.06
CA LYS A 340 -38.89 11.09 21.02
C LYS A 340 -39.09 10.05 22.11
#